data_AF-A0ABD2JN34-F1
#
_entry.id   AF-A0ABD2JN34-F1
#
_cell.length_a   1.000
_cell.length_b   1.000
_cell.length_c   1.000
_cell.angle_alpha   90.00
_cell.angle_beta   90.00
_cell.angle_gamma   90.00
#
_symmetry.space_group_name_H-M   'P 1'
#
loop_
_entity.id
_entity.type
_entity.pdbx_description
1 polymer ?
#
loop_
_entity_poly.entity_id
_entity_poly.type
_entity_poly.pdbx_seq_one_letter_code
_entity_poly.pdbx_strand_id
1 'polypeptide(L)'
;MSSIILLALKRKVYEGENRQIRHKNLLGTVLLDIQPAPRGVPQIEVTFDIDTNGTLNVMAQEKSAGGQKQKMNIAKGRNERPFDNGSEILAGLFWEL
;
A
#
# COMPACT_ATOMS: atom_id res chain seq x y z
N MET A 1 5.75 28.12 -14.67
CA MET A 1 7.05 27.41 -14.56
C MET A 1 7.22 27.12 -13.08
N SER A 2 7.20 25.90 -12.55
CA SER A 2 7.51 24.58 -13.09
C SER A 2 6.64 23.54 -12.38
N SER A 3 6.07 22.58 -13.10
CA SER A 3 5.44 21.41 -12.50
C SER A 3 6.41 20.24 -12.60
N ILE A 4 6.99 19.83 -11.47
CA ILE A 4 7.65 18.53 -11.36
C ILE A 4 6.58 17.53 -10.92
N ILE A 5 6.21 16.60 -11.79
CA ILE A 5 5.35 15.47 -11.46
C ILE A 5 6.27 14.28 -11.20
N LEU A 6 6.48 13.95 -9.92
CA LEU A 6 7.13 12.69 -9.52
C LEU A 6 6.07 11.58 -9.57
N LEU A 7 6.04 10.80 -10.64
CA LEU A 7 5.14 9.64 -10.80
C LEU A 7 5.75 8.36 -10.23
N ALA A 8 6.11 8.39 -8.95
CA ALA A 8 6.43 7.18 -8.19
C ALA A 8 5.47 7.10 -7.01
N LEU A 9 4.61 6.08 -6.99
CA LEU A 9 3.71 5.87 -5.86
C LEU A 9 4.46 5.13 -4.77
N LYS A 10 4.94 5.89 -3.78
CA LYS A 10 5.48 5.34 -2.54
C LYS A 10 4.39 5.26 -1.49
N ARG A 11 3.80 4.08 -1.31
CA ARG A 11 2.67 3.89 -0.39
C ARG A 11 3.13 3.10 0.83
N LYS A 12 3.11 3.76 1.99
CA LYS A 12 3.36 3.12 3.29
C LYS A 12 2.10 2.38 3.74
N VAL A 13 2.28 1.18 4.26
CA VAL A 13 1.21 0.34 4.80
C VAL A 13 1.36 0.31 6.31
N TYR A 14 0.28 0.66 7.00
CA TYR A 14 0.25 0.75 8.45
C TYR A 14 -0.81 -0.17 9.03
N GLU A 15 -0.57 -0.63 10.25
CA GLU A 15 -1.50 -1.39 11.08
C GLU A 15 -1.83 -0.60 12.34
N GLY A 16 -3.11 -0.57 12.69
CA GLY A 16 -3.58 -0.11 13.99
C GLY A 16 -4.73 0.90 13.95
N GLU A 17 -5.51 0.89 15.02
CA GLU A 17 -6.80 1.59 15.16
C GLU A 17 -6.67 3.10 15.43
N ASN A 18 -5.47 3.56 15.75
CA ASN A 18 -5.26 4.95 16.13
C ASN A 18 -5.40 5.89 14.93
N ARG A 19 -6.07 7.03 15.07
CA ARG A 19 -6.18 8.01 13.97
C ARG A 19 -4.83 8.60 13.56
N GLN A 20 -3.89 8.73 14.50
CA GLN A 20 -2.58 9.32 14.29
C GLN A 20 -1.53 8.28 13.83
N ILE A 21 -0.89 8.56 12.69
CA ILE A 21 0.14 7.67 12.08
C ILE A 21 1.33 7.40 13.01
N ARG A 22 1.67 8.35 13.91
CA ARG A 22 2.79 8.21 14.86
C ARG A 22 2.67 7.02 15.81
N HIS A 23 1.44 6.58 16.08
CA HIS A 23 1.14 5.45 16.96
C HIS A 23 0.78 4.17 16.18
N LYS A 24 0.88 4.20 14.84
CA LYS A 24 0.64 3.02 14.00
C LYS A 24 1.93 2.25 13.77
N ASN A 25 1.78 0.94 13.65
CA ASN A 25 2.88 0.08 13.28
C ASN A 25 3.09 0.15 11.76
N LEU A 26 4.29 0.49 11.31
CA LEU A 26 4.62 0.48 9.88
C LEU A 26 4.91 -0.96 9.48
N LEU A 27 4.00 -1.54 8.68
CA LEU A 27 4.18 -2.90 8.18
C LEU A 27 5.14 -2.96 7.00
N GLY A 28 5.19 -1.89 6.19
CA GLY A 28 5.97 -1.90 4.96
C GLY A 28 5.75 -0.70 4.07
N THR A 29 6.54 -0.62 2.99
CA THR A 29 6.35 0.36 1.94
C THR A 29 6.34 -0.33 0.59
N VAL A 30 5.28 -0.11 -0.17
CA VAL A 30 5.19 -0.54 -1.56
C VAL A 30 5.62 0.62 -2.44
N LEU A 31 6.51 0.34 -3.39
CA LEU A 31 6.98 1.29 -4.38
C LEU A 31 6.41 0.83 -5.72
N LEU A 32 5.71 1.70 -6.43
CA LEU A 32 5.31 1.41 -7.80
C LEU A 32 5.86 2.52 -8.68
N ASP A 33 6.70 2.14 -9.65
CA ASP A 33 7.21 3.05 -10.65
C ASP A 33 6.12 3.24 -11.70
N ILE A 34 5.61 4.46 -11.84
CA ILE A 34 4.47 4.75 -12.70
C ILE A 34 4.99 5.53 -13.89
N GLN A 35 4.69 5.01 -15.08
CA GLN A 35 5.06 5.73 -16.28
C GLN A 35 4.21 6.99 -16.42
N PRO A 36 4.80 8.16 -16.71
CA PRO A 36 4.04 9.38 -16.97
C PRO A 36 3.10 9.19 -18.16
N ALA A 37 1.81 8.99 -17.89
CA ALA A 37 0.81 8.85 -18.93
C ALA A 37 0.53 10.23 -19.57
N PRO A 38 0.63 10.39 -20.90
CA PRO A 38 0.48 11.69 -21.58
C PRO A 38 -0.91 12.34 -21.44
N ARG A 39 -1.95 11.58 -21.05
CA ARG A 39 -3.36 12.03 -21.04
C ARG A 39 -4.22 11.41 -19.94
N GLY A 40 -3.74 11.35 -18.70
CA GLY A 40 -4.59 10.93 -17.58
C GLY A 40 -3.87 10.80 -16.26
N VAL A 41 -4.64 10.88 -15.17
CA VAL A 41 -4.16 10.48 -13.84
C VAL A 41 -4.01 8.96 -13.86
N PRO A 42 -2.83 8.40 -13.54
CA PRO A 42 -2.65 6.95 -13.48
C PRO A 42 -3.61 6.36 -12.46
N GLN A 43 -4.37 5.35 -12.88
CA GLN A 43 -5.24 4.61 -11.98
C GLN A 43 -4.45 3.47 -11.35
N ILE A 44 -4.37 3.47 -10.02
CA ILE A 44 -3.65 2.46 -9.26
C ILE A 44 -4.65 1.72 -8.40
N GLU A 45 -4.63 0.40 -8.51
CA GLU A 45 -5.41 -0.49 -7.68
C GLU A 45 -4.48 -1.08 -6.61
N VAL A 46 -4.91 -0.99 -5.35
CA VAL A 46 -4.21 -1.62 -4.24
C VAL A 46 -5.15 -2.61 -3.60
N THR A 47 -4.79 -3.89 -3.66
CA THR A 47 -5.55 -5.00 -3.09
C THR A 47 -4.85 -5.48 -1.83
N PHE A 48 -5.65 -5.74 -0.79
CA PHE A 48 -5.22 -6.31 0.47
C PHE A 48 -5.94 -7.63 0.64
N ASP A 49 -5.18 -8.70 0.85
CA ASP A 49 -5.72 -10.03 1.05
C ASP A 49 -5.05 -10.68 2.27
N ILE A 50 -5.84 -11.33 3.12
CA ILE A 50 -5.37 -11.99 4.32
C ILE A 50 -5.52 -13.49 4.12
N ASP A 51 -4.40 -14.19 4.14
CA ASP A 51 -4.35 -15.64 3.97
C ASP A 51 -4.81 -16.36 5.25
N THR A 52 -5.22 -17.61 5.17
CA THR A 52 -5.62 -18.44 6.33
C THR A 52 -4.49 -18.62 7.34
N ASN A 53 -3.24 -18.42 6.90
CA ASN A 53 -2.05 -18.40 7.75
C ASN A 53 -1.86 -17.09 8.53
N GLY A 54 -2.74 -16.09 8.34
CA GLY A 54 -2.61 -14.77 8.97
C GLY A 54 -1.50 -13.92 8.38
N THR A 55 -1.14 -14.17 7.11
CA THR A 55 -0.17 -13.39 6.34
C THR A 55 -0.92 -12.38 5.47
N LEU A 56 -0.52 -11.12 5.52
CA LEU A 56 -1.10 -10.06 4.72
C LEU A 56 -0.37 -9.96 3.37
N ASN A 57 -1.12 -10.15 2.29
CA ASN A 57 -0.69 -9.94 0.92
C ASN A 57 -1.16 -8.56 0.47
N VAL A 58 -0.20 -7.68 0.15
CA VAL A 58 -0.47 -6.35 -0.41
C VAL A 58 -0.03 -6.35 -1.87
N MET A 59 -0.96 -6.11 -2.78
CA MET A 59 -0.67 -6.01 -4.20
C MET A 59 -1.00 -4.60 -4.67
N ALA A 60 -0.04 -3.91 -5.27
CA ALA A 60 -0.25 -2.66 -5.98
C ALA A 60 -0.05 -2.88 -7.47
N GLN A 61 -1.04 -2.52 -8.26
CA GLN A 61 -1.01 -2.63 -9.71
C GLN A 61 -1.46 -1.33 -10.36
N GLU A 62 -0.73 -0.90 -11.38
CA GLU A 62 -1.19 0.15 -12.28
C GLU A 62 -2.19 -0.42 -13.30
N LYS A 63 -3.33 0.24 -13.47
CA LYS A 63 -4.45 -0.22 -14.32
C LYS A 63 -4.27 0.07 -15.82
N SER A 64 -3.07 0.49 -16.22
CA SER A 64 -2.71 0.74 -17.62
C SER A 64 -2.27 -0.55 -18.32
N ALA A 65 -2.40 -0.58 -19.65
CA ALA A 65 -1.98 -1.74 -20.46
C ALA A 65 -0.45 -1.88 -20.39
N GLY A 66 0.04 -2.92 -19.70
CA GLY A 66 1.48 -3.12 -19.42
C GLY A 66 1.98 -2.47 -18.14
N GLY A 67 1.07 -1.97 -17.28
CA GLY A 67 1.39 -1.35 -16.01
C GLY A 67 2.18 -2.26 -15.06
N GLN A 68 3.05 -1.66 -14.26
CA GLN A 68 3.86 -2.38 -13.28
C GLN A 68 2.97 -3.00 -12.20
N LYS A 69 3.43 -4.13 -11.65
CA LYS A 69 2.81 -4.79 -10.50
C LYS A 69 3.86 -5.01 -9.43
N GLN A 70 3.55 -4.63 -8.20
CA GLN A 70 4.38 -4.95 -7.05
C GLN A 70 3.55 -5.65 -6.00
N LYS A 71 4.05 -6.80 -5.53
CA LYS A 71 3.47 -7.52 -4.40
C LYS A 71 4.40 -7.44 -3.20
N MET A 72 3.82 -7.37 -2.02
CA MET A 72 4.51 -7.42 -0.76
C MET A 72 3.77 -8.40 0.16
N ASN A 73 4.50 -9.34 0.74
CA ASN A 73 3.98 -10.31 1.69
C ASN A 73 4.47 -9.94 3.08
N ILE A 74 3.56 -9.79 4.02
CA ILE A 74 3.84 -9.35 5.38
C ILE A 74 3.36 -10.47 6.30
N ALA A 75 4.32 -11.14 6.92
CA ALA A 75 4.06 -12.16 7.94
C ALA A 75 4.46 -11.61 9.31
N LYS A 76 3.68 -11.99 10.33
CA LYS A 76 3.92 -11.63 11.72
C LYS A 76 4.87 -12.64 12.38
N GLY A 77 5.67 -12.17 13.33
CA GLY A 77 6.56 -13.04 14.11
C GLY A 77 5.77 -14.00 15.01
N ARG A 78 6.42 -15.06 15.50
CA ARG A 78 5.80 -16.10 16.36
C ARG A 78 5.11 -15.57 17.64
N ASN A 79 5.46 -14.37 18.10
CA ASN A 79 4.91 -13.75 19.32
C ASN A 79 3.91 -12.63 19.03
N GLU A 80 3.62 -12.35 17.75
CA GLU A 80 2.67 -11.33 17.33
C GLU A 80 1.36 -11.98 16.90
N ARG A 81 0.25 -11.26 17.06
CA ARG A 81 -1.04 -11.75 16.59
C ARG A 81 -1.03 -11.80 15.06
N PRO A 82 -1.52 -12.89 14.44
CA PRO A 82 -1.69 -12.96 12.99
C PRO A 82 -2.68 -11.90 12.51
N PHE A 83 -2.56 -11.51 11.23
CA PHE A 83 -3.57 -10.65 10.62
C PHE A 83 -4.89 -11.41 10.47
N ASP A 84 -5.99 -10.72 10.74
CA ASP A 84 -7.35 -11.23 10.65
C ASP A 84 -8.29 -10.16 10.08
N ASN A 85 -9.55 -10.52 9.86
CA ASN A 85 -10.56 -9.60 9.34
C ASN A 85 -10.86 -8.40 10.27
N GLY A 86 -10.42 -8.44 11.53
CA GLY A 86 -10.51 -7.33 12.48
C GLY A 86 -9.29 -6.39 12.44
N SER A 87 -8.25 -6.74 11.69
CA SER A 87 -7.02 -5.96 11.59
C SER A 87 -7.23 -4.71 10.73
N GLU A 88 -7.09 -3.53 11.33
CA GLU A 88 -7.18 -2.26 10.59
C GLU A 88 -5.90 -1.97 9.81
N ILE A 89 -5.94 -2.19 8.50
CA ILE A 89 -4.84 -1.93 7.57
C ILE A 89 -5.11 -0.64 6.79
N LEU A 90 -4.15 0.28 6.84
CA LEU A 90 -4.26 1.60 6.23
C LEU A 90 -3.11 1.89 5.28
N ALA A 91 -3.45 2.22 4.03
CA ALA A 91 -2.50 2.71 3.05
C ALA A 91 -2.37 4.24 3.16
N GLY A 92 -1.14 4.74 3.24
CA GLY A 92 -0.79 6.14 3.55
C GLY A 92 -1.21 7.22 2.55
N LEU A 93 -2.25 7.00 1.75
CA LEU A 93 -2.81 7.97 0.81
C LEU A 93 -4.23 8.40 1.16
N PHE A 94 -4.76 7.94 2.29
CA PHE A 94 -6.14 8.23 2.70
C PHE A 94 -6.25 9.06 3.99
N TRP A 95 -5.13 9.53 4.56
CA TRP A 95 -5.15 10.22 5.86
C TRP A 95 -4.18 11.42 6.01
N GLU A 96 -3.55 11.89 4.93
CA GLU A 96 -2.77 13.16 4.94
C GLU A 96 -3.54 14.35 4.34
N LEU A 97 -4.87 14.31 4.38
CA LEU A 97 -5.76 15.46 4.13
C LEU A 97 -6.69 15.68 5.33
#